data_AF-A0A2G6JZH3-F1
#
_entry.id   AF-A0A2G6JZH3-F1
#
_cell.length_a   1.000
_cell.length_b   1.000
_cell.length_c   1.000
_cell.angle_alpha   90.00
_cell.angle_beta   90.00
_cell.angle_gamma   90.00
#
_symmetry.space_group_name_H-M   'P 1'
#
loop_
_entity.id
_entity.type
_entity.pdbx_description
1 polymer ?
#
loop_
_entity_poly.entity_id
_entity_poly.type
_entity_poly.pdbx_seq_one_letter_code
_entity_poly.pdbx_strand_id
1 'polypeptide(L)'
;MGLDHDRRAAMLAELHARPSPRLTVPSRAVHLGLKVPQRAANRDRALDIEQLVAISGEQLMVGQDGLEPAGRHHTFHRGAYRVVWDSHAEFVSYSGFATGSQEDRGPFDPEADHLFPAEWLSAWPTRRIAAVQVEVLAMPDDPIRQLRRWLDPTRTVASTVLGASVVIASDFVMTANGWTRFVVFADPATGPGRLGRVVQRLLDIETYRAMAMLGYPRAQQLNRTLAQLEPRIVELVAELGDEARPAEEALHDLLSVTEDLEALSMHHDFRAGATLAYDAIVVDRLRALNENRYAGRQLIRDFLNRRYRPAIRTVESTQSRLLRRLEQVDRAGDLLRTRVDVARQAQNQRVLESMDRRAETQLRLQHTVEGLSVVAISYYTLGLLSYLMAPVVNAAGIEKEWLMAVLTPLVLLGAWLGMRWLRSRIHRHE
;
A
#
# COMPACT_ATOMS: atom_id res chain seq x y z
N MET A 1 -34.54 14.83 -29.32
CA MET A 1 -33.39 15.61 -28.80
C MET A 1 -32.71 14.73 -27.77
N GLY A 2 -31.50 14.24 -28.03
CA GLY A 2 -30.79 13.31 -27.14
C GLY A 2 -29.76 12.45 -27.86
N LEU A 3 -28.91 13.07 -28.69
CA LEU A 3 -27.78 12.38 -29.33
C LEU A 3 -26.52 12.38 -28.45
N ASP A 4 -26.43 13.31 -27.50
CA ASP A 4 -25.27 13.44 -26.63
C ASP A 4 -25.45 12.66 -25.33
N HIS A 5 -24.37 12.02 -24.90
CA HIS A 5 -24.26 11.40 -23.60
C HIS A 5 -24.50 12.42 -22.47
N ASP A 6 -25.28 12.08 -21.45
CA ASP A 6 -25.74 12.99 -20.38
C ASP A 6 -24.59 13.73 -19.67
N ARG A 7 -23.45 13.07 -19.50
CA ARG A 7 -22.25 13.67 -18.87
C ARG A 7 -21.38 14.52 -19.80
N ARG A 8 -21.65 14.56 -21.11
CA ARG A 8 -20.77 15.22 -22.10
C ARG A 8 -20.55 16.69 -21.77
N ALA A 9 -21.63 17.42 -21.46
CA ALA A 9 -21.55 18.84 -21.10
C ALA A 9 -20.71 19.07 -19.84
N ALA A 10 -20.94 18.27 -18.78
CA ALA A 10 -20.18 18.37 -17.54
C ALA A 10 -18.68 18.05 -17.72
N MET A 11 -18.36 17.00 -18.50
CA MET A 11 -16.97 16.65 -18.81
C MET A 11 -16.26 17.73 -19.61
N LEU A 12 -16.94 18.32 -20.61
CA LEU A 12 -16.37 19.44 -21.38
C LEU A 12 -16.19 20.69 -20.52
N ALA A 13 -17.15 21.00 -19.64
CA ALA A 13 -17.03 22.11 -18.70
C ALA A 13 -15.82 21.95 -17.78
N GLU A 14 -15.56 20.74 -17.26
CA GLU A 14 -14.38 20.45 -16.43
C GLU A 14 -13.06 20.71 -17.18
N LEU A 15 -12.98 20.38 -18.48
CA LEU A 15 -11.78 20.66 -19.29
C LEU A 15 -11.50 22.17 -19.44
N HIS A 16 -12.54 23.00 -19.37
CA HIS A 16 -12.44 24.45 -19.51
C HIS A 16 -12.47 25.20 -18.17
N ALA A 17 -12.68 24.52 -17.06
CA ALA A 17 -12.84 25.14 -15.74
C ALA A 17 -11.58 25.83 -15.19
N ARG A 18 -10.39 25.56 -15.76
CA ARG A 18 -9.10 26.07 -15.27
C ARG A 18 -8.28 26.77 -16.36
N PRO A 19 -8.76 27.91 -16.90
CA PRO A 19 -7.98 28.66 -17.87
C PRO A 19 -6.72 29.23 -17.20
N SER A 20 -5.58 29.11 -17.88
CA SER A 20 -4.34 29.76 -17.42
C SER A 20 -4.55 31.28 -17.32
N PRO A 21 -3.91 31.95 -16.35
CA PRO A 21 -4.00 33.39 -16.24
C PRO A 21 -3.52 34.05 -17.54
N ARG A 22 -4.06 35.23 -17.84
CA ARG A 22 -3.52 36.12 -18.89
C ARG A 22 -2.77 37.22 -18.19
N LEU A 23 -1.46 37.30 -18.40
CA LEU A 23 -0.57 38.24 -17.71
C LEU A 23 0.14 39.10 -18.75
N THR A 24 0.23 40.40 -18.53
CA THR A 24 1.08 41.31 -19.32
C THR A 24 2.28 41.76 -18.50
N VAL A 25 3.25 42.37 -19.16
CA VAL A 25 4.37 43.02 -18.48
C VAL A 25 3.98 44.46 -18.12
N PRO A 26 4.25 44.96 -16.91
CA PRO A 26 4.63 44.21 -15.72
C PRO A 26 3.43 43.55 -15.02
N SER A 27 3.67 42.46 -14.29
CA SER A 27 2.67 41.78 -13.46
C SER A 27 3.31 41.01 -12.30
N ARG A 28 2.49 40.63 -11.31
CA ARG A 28 2.90 39.84 -10.14
C ARG A 28 1.96 38.68 -9.93
N ALA A 29 2.51 37.55 -9.46
CA ALA A 29 1.73 36.46 -8.90
C ALA A 29 2.14 36.17 -7.45
N VAL A 30 1.16 35.95 -6.58
CA VAL A 30 1.33 35.49 -5.20
C VAL A 30 0.54 34.20 -5.04
N HIS A 31 1.22 33.12 -4.68
CA HIS A 31 0.62 31.80 -4.61
C HIS A 31 0.84 31.16 -3.25
N LEU A 32 -0.22 30.54 -2.74
CA LEU A 32 -0.22 29.84 -1.48
C LEU A 32 -0.88 28.48 -1.64
N GLY A 33 -0.17 27.42 -1.26
CA GLY A 33 -0.70 26.08 -1.11
C GLY A 33 -0.86 25.74 0.37
N LEU A 34 -2.08 25.35 0.78
CA LEU A 34 -2.44 25.05 2.16
C LEU A 34 -2.93 23.61 2.29
N LYS A 35 -2.35 22.87 3.24
CA LYS A 35 -2.63 21.46 3.46
C LYS A 35 -2.93 21.19 4.93
N VAL A 36 -3.97 20.41 5.21
CA VAL A 36 -4.19 19.83 6.55
C VAL A 36 -3.11 18.76 6.80
N PRO A 37 -2.35 18.82 7.90
CA PRO A 37 -1.20 17.92 8.11
C PRO A 37 -1.55 16.43 8.09
N GLN A 38 -2.73 16.07 8.60
CA GLN A 38 -3.18 14.68 8.74
C GLN A 38 -4.48 14.44 7.96
N ARG A 39 -4.65 13.21 7.44
CA ARG A 39 -5.86 12.74 6.75
C ARG A 39 -6.41 13.71 5.69
N ALA A 40 -5.52 14.41 4.98
CA ALA A 40 -5.90 15.49 4.09
C ALA A 40 -6.82 15.07 2.92
N ALA A 41 -6.81 13.80 2.53
CA ALA A 41 -7.74 13.27 1.52
C ALA A 41 -9.21 13.29 2.02
N ASN A 42 -9.40 13.17 3.33
CA ASN A 42 -10.69 13.19 4.03
C ASN A 42 -10.87 14.48 4.84
N ARG A 43 -10.17 15.55 4.45
CA ARG A 43 -10.30 16.86 5.12
C ARG A 43 -11.74 17.37 4.97
N ASP A 44 -12.17 18.16 5.94
CA ASP A 44 -13.45 18.84 5.88
C ASP A 44 -13.44 19.93 4.78
N ARG A 45 -14.25 19.74 3.74
CA ARG A 45 -14.36 20.71 2.65
C ARG A 45 -15.21 21.92 3.03
N ALA A 46 -16.12 21.78 4.02
CA ALA A 46 -16.93 22.91 4.47
C ALA A 46 -16.05 23.98 5.11
N LEU A 47 -15.05 23.57 5.88
CA LEU A 47 -14.07 24.50 6.46
C LEU A 47 -13.26 25.23 5.38
N ASP A 48 -12.88 24.57 4.29
CA ASP A 48 -12.22 25.27 3.18
C ASP A 48 -13.10 26.38 2.58
N ILE A 49 -14.41 26.12 2.46
CA ILE A 49 -15.38 27.08 1.93
C ILE A 49 -15.60 28.22 2.91
N GLU A 50 -15.68 27.96 4.22
CA GLU A 50 -15.74 28.99 5.25
C GLU A 50 -14.52 29.92 5.17
N GLN A 51 -13.33 29.35 4.98
CA GLN A 51 -12.10 30.13 4.84
C GLN A 51 -12.04 30.91 3.52
N LEU A 52 -12.60 30.35 2.44
CA LEU A 52 -12.76 31.04 1.16
C LEU A 52 -13.70 32.25 1.30
N VAL A 53 -14.84 32.10 1.99
CA VAL A 53 -15.77 33.19 2.31
C VAL A 53 -15.06 34.26 3.14
N ALA A 54 -14.35 33.86 4.19
CA ALA A 54 -13.65 34.79 5.08
C ALA A 54 -12.58 35.63 4.34
N ILE A 55 -11.83 35.03 3.42
CA ILE A 55 -10.76 35.75 2.69
C ILE A 55 -11.28 36.56 1.49
N SER A 56 -12.34 36.07 0.82
CA SER A 56 -12.97 36.78 -0.30
C SER A 56 -13.80 37.98 0.16
N GLY A 57 -14.41 37.90 1.35
CA GLY A 57 -15.37 38.90 1.82
C GLY A 57 -16.72 38.82 1.10
N GLU A 58 -16.95 37.80 0.28
CA GLU A 58 -18.20 37.58 -0.46
C GLU A 58 -19.13 36.66 0.35
N GLN A 59 -20.43 36.97 0.39
CA GLN A 59 -21.43 36.03 0.89
C GLN A 59 -21.71 34.97 -0.16
N LEU A 60 -20.88 33.93 -0.19
CA LEU A 60 -21.12 32.74 -0.99
C LEU A 60 -22.32 31.99 -0.38
N MET A 61 -23.43 31.90 -1.12
CA MET A 61 -24.57 31.10 -0.68
C MET A 61 -24.20 29.61 -0.72
N VAL A 62 -24.11 28.99 0.45
CA VAL A 62 -24.10 27.52 0.58
C VAL A 62 -25.52 27.06 0.26
N GLY A 63 -25.77 26.67 -0.99
CA GLY A 63 -27.05 26.05 -1.37
C GLY A 63 -27.31 24.78 -0.56
N GLN A 64 -28.59 24.47 -0.32
CA GLN A 64 -29.02 23.27 0.44
C GLN A 64 -28.56 21.94 -0.21
N ASP A 65 -28.12 21.95 -1.47
CA ASP A 65 -27.54 20.80 -2.19
C ASP A 65 -26.01 20.82 -2.27
N GLY A 66 -25.34 21.68 -1.48
CA GLY A 66 -23.90 21.91 -1.63
C GLY A 66 -23.58 22.61 -2.95
N LEU A 67 -22.34 23.06 -3.12
CA LEU A 67 -21.87 23.53 -4.42
C LEU A 67 -22.10 22.40 -5.44
N GLU A 68 -22.95 22.66 -6.44
CA GLU A 68 -23.07 21.82 -7.65
C GLU A 68 -21.67 21.50 -8.22
N PRO A 69 -21.50 20.52 -9.12
CA PRO A 69 -20.20 20.01 -9.59
C PRO A 69 -19.17 21.05 -10.13
N ALA A 70 -19.51 22.35 -10.18
CA ALA A 70 -18.60 23.48 -10.30
C ALA A 70 -17.74 23.78 -9.04
N GLY A 71 -17.96 23.11 -7.89
CA GLY A 71 -17.40 23.40 -6.56
C GLY A 71 -15.91 23.08 -6.29
N ARG A 72 -15.03 23.13 -7.29
CA ARG A 72 -13.57 22.90 -7.12
C ARG A 72 -12.70 24.10 -7.47
N HIS A 73 -13.28 25.16 -8.01
CA HIS A 73 -12.58 26.35 -8.44
C HIS A 73 -13.45 27.57 -8.16
N HIS A 74 -12.84 28.67 -7.73
CA HIS A 74 -13.54 29.93 -7.54
C HIS A 74 -12.58 31.09 -7.82
N THR A 75 -13.08 32.19 -8.37
CA THR A 75 -12.28 33.39 -8.64
C THR A 75 -12.96 34.59 -8.01
N PHE A 76 -12.20 35.38 -7.25
CA PHE A 76 -12.65 36.61 -6.62
C PHE A 76 -11.58 37.71 -6.73
N HIS A 77 -11.91 38.93 -6.34
CA HIS A 77 -10.98 40.07 -6.34
C HIS A 77 -10.64 40.51 -4.92
N ARG A 78 -9.36 40.80 -4.67
CA ARG A 78 -8.88 41.34 -3.39
C ARG A 78 -7.79 42.37 -3.63
N GLY A 79 -8.13 43.64 -3.39
CA GLY A 79 -7.27 44.76 -3.78
C GLY A 79 -6.97 44.75 -5.28
N ALA A 80 -5.70 44.85 -5.66
CA ALA A 80 -5.27 44.80 -7.06
C ALA A 80 -5.18 43.37 -7.65
N TYR A 81 -5.46 42.32 -6.85
CA TYR A 81 -5.28 40.93 -7.27
C TYR A 81 -6.60 40.30 -7.69
N ARG A 82 -6.58 39.62 -8.84
CA ARG A 82 -7.56 38.58 -9.17
C ARG A 82 -7.07 37.27 -8.55
N VAL A 83 -7.78 36.76 -7.57
CA VAL A 83 -7.41 35.55 -6.82
C VAL A 83 -8.18 34.36 -7.35
N VAL A 84 -7.44 33.31 -7.71
CA VAL A 84 -7.96 32.01 -8.09
C VAL A 84 -7.80 31.06 -6.92
N TRP A 85 -8.90 30.49 -6.47
CA TRP A 85 -8.96 29.40 -5.50
C TRP A 85 -9.18 28.07 -6.22
N ASP A 86 -8.40 27.05 -5.86
CA ASP A 86 -8.60 25.68 -6.35
C ASP A 86 -8.61 24.68 -5.19
N SER A 87 -9.62 23.81 -5.18
CA SER A 87 -9.75 22.67 -4.28
C SER A 87 -9.17 21.41 -4.91
N HIS A 88 -8.02 20.98 -4.40
CA HIS A 88 -7.36 19.73 -4.78
C HIS A 88 -7.70 18.62 -3.79
N ALA A 89 -7.39 17.38 -4.14
CA ALA A 89 -7.71 16.22 -3.30
C ALA A 89 -7.08 16.30 -1.90
N GLU A 90 -5.86 16.85 -1.79
CA GLU A 90 -5.07 16.84 -0.56
C GLU A 90 -4.71 18.21 0.01
N PHE A 91 -5.02 19.28 -0.70
CA PHE A 91 -4.67 20.66 -0.37
C PHE A 91 -5.62 21.62 -1.11
N VAL A 92 -5.56 22.89 -0.75
CA VAL A 92 -6.20 24.01 -1.45
C VAL A 92 -5.15 25.02 -1.84
N SER A 93 -5.37 25.72 -2.95
CA SER A 93 -4.45 26.76 -3.39
C SER A 93 -5.15 28.07 -3.65
N TYR A 94 -4.47 29.16 -3.32
CA TYR A 94 -4.88 30.52 -3.63
C TYR A 94 -3.79 31.16 -4.49
N SER A 95 -4.15 31.67 -5.67
CA SER A 95 -3.23 32.29 -6.63
C SER A 95 -3.73 33.68 -6.99
N GLY A 96 -3.15 34.71 -6.40
CA GLY A 96 -3.42 36.11 -6.73
C GLY A 96 -2.57 36.58 -7.90
N PHE A 97 -3.20 37.20 -8.90
CA PHE A 97 -2.52 37.81 -10.04
C PHE A 97 -2.86 39.29 -10.13
N ALA A 98 -1.83 40.15 -10.14
CA ALA A 98 -1.97 41.59 -10.37
C ALA A 98 -1.27 41.97 -11.68
N THR A 99 -1.94 42.76 -12.52
CA THR A 99 -1.43 43.17 -13.85
C THR A 99 -1.49 44.69 -13.96
N GLY A 100 -0.43 45.34 -14.48
CA GLY A 100 -0.38 46.81 -14.64
C GLY A 100 0.84 47.47 -13.99
N SER A 101 0.90 48.82 -14.02
CA SER A 101 2.08 49.61 -13.63
C SER A 101 2.54 49.28 -12.20
N GLN A 102 3.74 48.70 -12.11
CA GLN A 102 4.46 48.44 -10.87
C GLN A 102 5.46 49.56 -10.52
N GLU A 103 5.38 50.71 -11.20
CA GLU A 103 6.41 51.75 -11.15
C GLU A 103 6.65 52.30 -9.73
N ASP A 104 5.63 52.34 -8.88
CA ASP A 104 5.74 52.99 -7.57
C ASP A 104 6.38 52.15 -6.46
N ARG A 105 6.43 50.81 -6.58
CA ARG A 105 6.71 49.93 -5.41
C ARG A 105 7.81 48.88 -5.60
N GLY A 106 8.21 48.60 -6.83
CA GLY A 106 9.31 47.69 -7.15
C GLY A 106 9.06 46.20 -6.86
N PRO A 107 9.99 45.32 -7.28
CA PRO A 107 9.81 43.86 -7.17
C PRO A 107 9.93 43.33 -5.72
N PHE A 108 9.10 42.34 -5.39
CA PHE A 108 8.98 41.66 -4.10
C PHE A 108 8.64 42.58 -2.92
N ASP A 109 7.81 43.59 -3.17
CA ASP A 109 7.22 44.47 -2.15
C ASP A 109 6.53 43.64 -1.04
N PRO A 110 6.88 43.82 0.25
CA PRO A 110 6.27 43.13 1.38
C PRO A 110 4.74 43.26 1.46
N GLU A 111 4.11 44.30 0.90
CA GLU A 111 2.64 44.38 0.88
C GLU A 111 1.99 43.22 0.12
N ALA A 112 2.71 42.59 -0.81
CA ALA A 112 2.22 41.37 -1.48
C ALA A 112 1.98 40.22 -0.48
N ASP A 113 2.69 40.20 0.65
CA ASP A 113 2.49 39.21 1.72
C ASP A 113 1.13 39.43 2.41
N HIS A 114 0.61 40.67 2.41
CA HIS A 114 -0.66 41.03 3.05
C HIS A 114 -1.90 40.57 2.26
N LEU A 115 -1.71 40.03 1.04
CA LEU A 115 -2.82 39.42 0.29
C LEU A 115 -3.48 38.30 1.10
N PHE A 116 -2.67 37.56 1.86
CA PHE A 116 -3.10 36.47 2.76
C PHE A 116 -2.63 36.78 4.20
N PRO A 117 -3.47 37.47 5.01
CA PRO A 117 -3.09 37.89 6.36
C PRO A 117 -2.71 36.72 7.27
N ALA A 118 -1.75 36.96 8.17
CA ALA A 118 -1.26 35.94 9.10
C ALA A 118 -2.36 35.48 10.06
N GLU A 119 -3.26 36.37 10.45
CA GLU A 119 -4.41 36.09 11.33
C GLU A 119 -5.34 35.08 10.67
N TRP A 120 -5.66 35.29 9.39
CA TRP A 120 -6.47 34.36 8.59
C TRP A 120 -5.80 32.98 8.47
N LEU A 121 -4.49 32.95 8.18
CA LEU A 121 -3.72 31.71 8.11
C LEU A 121 -3.70 30.96 9.46
N SER A 122 -3.66 31.69 10.57
CA SER A 122 -3.60 31.11 11.91
C SER A 122 -4.95 30.56 12.39
N ALA A 123 -6.06 31.08 11.87
CA ALA A 123 -7.41 30.64 12.19
C ALA A 123 -7.77 29.27 11.59
N TRP A 124 -7.01 28.82 10.59
CA TRP A 124 -7.26 27.57 9.89
C TRP A 124 -6.26 26.47 10.31
N PRO A 125 -6.70 25.24 10.65
CA PRO A 125 -5.83 24.08 10.90
C PRO A 125 -5.03 23.55 9.69
N THR A 126 -4.60 24.43 8.79
CA THR A 126 -3.73 24.10 7.66
C THR A 126 -2.28 24.51 7.94
N ARG A 127 -1.40 23.98 7.10
CA ARG A 127 0.01 24.38 7.02
C ARG A 127 0.34 24.71 5.59
N ARG A 128 1.20 25.72 5.43
CA ARG A 128 1.72 26.15 4.14
C ARG A 128 2.65 25.08 3.57
N ILE A 129 2.22 24.44 2.48
CA ILE A 129 3.04 23.49 1.72
C ILE A 129 3.81 24.18 0.60
N ALA A 130 3.28 25.28 0.07
CA ALA A 130 3.93 26.11 -0.95
C ALA A 130 3.59 27.58 -0.73
N ALA A 131 4.57 28.46 -0.98
CA ALA A 131 4.43 29.90 -0.89
C ALA A 131 5.34 30.52 -1.95
N VAL A 132 4.76 31.15 -2.97
CA VAL A 132 5.52 31.60 -4.13
C VAL A 132 5.17 33.04 -4.47
N GLN A 133 6.20 33.84 -4.70
CA GLN A 133 6.08 35.14 -5.33
C GLN A 133 6.75 35.11 -6.69
N VAL A 134 6.04 35.55 -7.71
CA VAL A 134 6.56 35.67 -9.07
C VAL A 134 6.47 37.12 -9.50
N GLU A 135 7.61 37.70 -9.86
CA GLU A 135 7.67 39.02 -10.47
C GLU A 135 7.88 38.90 -11.97
N VAL A 136 6.98 39.51 -12.73
CA VAL A 136 7.02 39.51 -14.18
C VAL A 136 7.34 40.92 -14.66
N LEU A 137 8.55 41.08 -15.19
CA LEU A 137 9.14 42.37 -15.51
C LEU A 137 9.54 42.44 -16.98
N ALA A 138 9.69 43.66 -17.49
CA ALA A 138 10.22 43.87 -18.84
C ALA A 138 11.65 43.35 -18.93
N MET A 139 12.02 42.77 -20.07
CA MET A 139 13.37 42.31 -20.33
C MET A 139 14.36 43.50 -20.23
N PRO A 140 15.29 43.49 -19.25
CA PRO A 140 16.30 44.53 -19.17
C PRO A 140 17.50 44.21 -20.06
N ASP A 141 18.39 45.19 -20.27
CA ASP A 141 19.63 45.01 -21.03
C ASP A 141 20.57 43.96 -20.39
N ASP A 142 20.62 43.92 -19.05
CA ASP A 142 21.39 42.92 -18.29
C ASP A 142 20.51 42.25 -17.22
N PRO A 143 19.81 41.15 -17.59
CA PRO A 143 19.00 40.39 -16.65
C PRO A 143 19.81 39.82 -15.49
N ILE A 144 21.05 39.38 -15.74
CA ILE A 144 21.88 38.75 -14.70
C ILE A 144 22.22 39.76 -13.61
N ARG A 145 22.56 40.99 -13.97
CA ARG A 145 22.83 42.06 -13.00
C ARG A 145 21.60 42.39 -12.16
N GLN A 146 20.41 42.39 -12.74
CA GLN A 146 19.18 42.63 -11.98
C GLN A 146 18.85 41.48 -11.02
N LEU A 147 18.98 40.22 -11.45
CA LEU A 147 18.70 39.06 -10.58
C LEU A 147 19.52 39.07 -9.29
N ARG A 148 20.78 39.53 -9.34
CA ARG A 148 21.66 39.62 -8.15
C ARG A 148 21.13 40.55 -7.05
N ARG A 149 20.15 41.42 -7.36
CA ARG A 149 19.52 42.30 -6.37
C ARG A 149 18.45 41.59 -5.54
N TRP A 150 17.86 40.51 -6.07
CA TRP A 150 16.67 39.87 -5.48
C TRP A 150 16.86 38.41 -5.12
N LEU A 151 17.82 37.73 -5.77
CA LEU A 151 18.12 36.30 -5.60
C LEU A 151 19.57 36.10 -5.16
N ASP A 152 19.84 34.99 -4.47
CA ASP A 152 21.20 34.59 -4.10
C ASP A 152 22.06 34.35 -5.35
N PRO A 153 23.13 35.15 -5.59
CA PRO A 153 23.93 35.09 -6.81
C PRO A 153 24.66 33.74 -7.00
N THR A 154 24.90 33.01 -5.91
CA THR A 154 25.61 31.73 -5.89
C THR A 154 24.70 30.53 -6.18
N ARG A 155 23.39 30.69 -5.93
CA ARG A 155 22.38 29.63 -6.08
C ARG A 155 21.42 29.86 -7.24
N THR A 156 21.38 31.07 -7.78
CA THR A 156 20.48 31.45 -8.87
C THR A 156 20.64 30.51 -10.07
N VAL A 157 19.53 29.84 -10.40
CA VAL A 157 19.33 29.16 -11.67
C VAL A 157 18.58 30.10 -12.61
N ALA A 158 18.91 30.03 -13.89
CA ALA A 158 18.25 30.84 -14.90
C ALA A 158 18.21 30.10 -16.22
N SER A 159 17.08 30.15 -16.90
CA SER A 159 16.88 29.56 -18.20
C SER A 159 16.02 30.47 -19.07
N THR A 160 16.11 30.28 -20.37
CA THR A 160 15.23 30.95 -21.31
C THR A 160 14.18 30.00 -21.86
N VAL A 161 12.97 30.51 -22.06
CA VAL A 161 11.80 29.78 -22.57
C VAL A 161 11.16 30.57 -23.70
N LEU A 162 10.17 29.96 -24.38
CA LEU A 162 9.41 30.60 -25.45
C LEU A 162 10.24 31.12 -26.65
N GLY A 163 11.42 30.51 -26.91
CA GLY A 163 12.29 30.90 -28.01
C GLY A 163 13.08 32.18 -27.71
N ALA A 164 13.73 32.22 -26.55
CA ALA A 164 14.52 33.36 -26.07
C ALA A 164 13.74 34.61 -25.59
N SER A 165 12.42 34.67 -25.79
CA SER A 165 11.62 35.87 -25.46
C SER A 165 11.33 36.05 -23.97
N VAL A 166 11.58 35.01 -23.16
CA VAL A 166 11.36 35.03 -21.71
C VAL A 166 12.55 34.39 -21.00
N VAL A 167 13.03 35.03 -19.93
CA VAL A 167 14.02 34.49 -18.99
C VAL A 167 13.32 34.24 -17.67
N ILE A 168 13.44 33.02 -17.16
CA ILE A 168 12.93 32.62 -15.84
C ILE A 168 14.10 32.34 -14.91
N ALA A 169 13.98 32.76 -13.65
CA ALA A 169 15.02 32.57 -12.66
C ALA A 169 14.45 32.38 -11.25
N SER A 170 15.18 31.62 -10.43
CA SER A 170 14.94 31.44 -9.00
C SER A 170 16.23 30.97 -8.33
N ASP A 171 16.37 31.16 -7.04
CA ASP A 171 17.41 30.51 -6.23
C ASP A 171 16.89 29.31 -5.43
N PHE A 172 15.57 29.05 -5.47
CA PHE A 172 14.86 28.07 -4.64
C PHE A 172 15.16 28.22 -3.14
N VAL A 173 15.53 29.42 -2.70
CA VAL A 173 15.77 29.73 -1.29
C VAL A 173 14.49 30.31 -0.71
N MET A 174 14.10 29.76 0.43
CA MET A 174 12.99 30.27 1.21
C MET A 174 13.43 31.54 1.95
N THR A 175 12.67 32.63 1.79
CA THR A 175 12.90 33.89 2.51
C THR A 175 12.57 33.74 4.00
N ALA A 176 12.90 34.76 4.82
CA ALA A 176 12.56 34.77 6.25
C ALA A 176 11.05 34.64 6.52
N ASN A 177 10.20 35.21 5.64
CA ASN A 177 8.74 35.11 5.71
C ASN A 177 8.21 33.79 5.08
N GLY A 178 9.13 32.95 4.62
CA GLY A 178 8.89 31.62 4.09
C GLY A 178 8.34 31.57 2.66
N TRP A 179 8.62 32.60 1.86
CA TRP A 179 8.29 32.65 0.43
C TRP A 179 9.45 32.16 -0.43
N THR A 180 9.15 31.48 -1.52
CA THR A 180 10.09 31.20 -2.61
C THR A 180 9.88 32.21 -3.72
N ARG A 181 10.96 32.78 -4.26
CA ARG A 181 10.88 33.83 -5.28
C ARG A 181 11.22 33.32 -6.67
N PHE A 182 10.44 33.74 -7.65
CA PHE A 182 10.74 33.61 -9.07
C PHE A 182 10.73 34.99 -9.73
N VAL A 183 11.68 35.20 -10.63
CA VAL A 183 11.72 36.36 -11.51
C VAL A 183 11.52 35.89 -12.93
N VAL A 184 10.63 36.57 -13.65
CA VAL A 184 10.33 36.32 -15.06
C VAL A 184 10.55 37.63 -15.81
N PHE A 185 11.60 37.69 -16.60
CA PHE A 185 11.78 38.78 -17.56
C PHE A 185 11.16 38.38 -18.88
N ALA A 186 10.33 39.22 -19.45
CA ALA A 186 9.67 38.94 -20.72
C ALA A 186 9.74 40.14 -21.67
N ASP A 187 9.86 39.85 -22.96
CA ASP A 187 9.57 40.82 -24.01
C ASP A 187 8.10 41.28 -23.87
N PRO A 188 7.81 42.59 -23.81
CA PRO A 188 6.44 43.12 -23.77
C PRO A 188 5.52 42.61 -24.90
N ALA A 189 6.07 42.22 -26.05
CA ALA A 189 5.33 41.61 -27.15
C ALA A 189 4.92 40.14 -26.90
N THR A 190 5.38 39.53 -25.79
CA THR A 190 5.02 38.15 -25.43
C THR A 190 3.52 38.05 -25.13
N GLY A 191 2.81 37.23 -25.90
CA GLY A 191 1.36 37.07 -25.78
C GLY A 191 0.89 36.72 -24.35
N PRO A 192 -0.16 37.35 -23.81
CA PRO A 192 -0.50 37.27 -22.38
C PRO A 192 -0.79 35.85 -21.85
N GLY A 193 -1.43 35.02 -22.68
CA GLY A 193 -1.70 33.62 -22.32
C GLY A 193 -0.44 32.74 -22.35
N ARG A 194 0.58 33.08 -23.14
CA ARG A 194 1.86 32.36 -23.14
C ARG A 194 2.61 32.65 -21.84
N LEU A 195 2.66 33.92 -21.45
CA LEU A 195 3.31 34.38 -20.23
C LEU A 195 2.63 33.82 -18.98
N GLY A 196 1.29 33.87 -18.92
CA GLY A 196 0.56 33.27 -17.81
C GLY A 196 0.68 31.74 -17.71
N ARG A 197 0.83 31.02 -18.83
CA ARG A 197 1.18 29.59 -18.79
C ARG A 197 2.57 29.32 -18.22
N VAL A 198 3.55 30.20 -18.48
CA VAL A 198 4.88 30.09 -17.87
C VAL A 198 4.77 30.26 -16.35
N VAL A 199 4.11 31.32 -15.90
CA VAL A 199 3.91 31.57 -14.46
C VAL A 199 3.15 30.42 -13.79
N GLN A 200 2.03 29.97 -14.37
CA GLN A 200 1.28 28.83 -13.83
C GLN A 200 2.15 27.57 -13.70
N ARG A 201 3.02 27.28 -14.67
CA ARG A 201 3.93 26.12 -14.59
C ARG A 201 4.94 26.27 -13.46
N LEU A 202 5.44 27.47 -13.19
CA LEU A 202 6.33 27.71 -12.05
C LEU A 202 5.61 27.47 -10.72
N LEU A 203 4.36 27.93 -10.60
CA LEU A 203 3.52 27.68 -9.42
C LEU A 203 3.25 26.17 -9.25
N ASP A 204 2.86 25.49 -10.32
CA ASP A 204 2.62 24.04 -10.33
C ASP A 204 3.89 23.27 -9.93
N ILE A 205 5.06 23.62 -10.50
CA ILE A 205 6.33 22.97 -10.18
C ILE A 205 6.62 23.09 -8.69
N GLU A 206 6.47 24.28 -8.11
CA GLU A 206 6.79 24.48 -6.70
C GLU A 206 5.83 23.73 -5.78
N THR A 207 4.53 23.81 -6.06
CA THR A 207 3.49 23.15 -5.26
C THR A 207 3.58 21.63 -5.35
N TYR A 208 3.68 21.06 -6.55
CA TYR A 208 3.74 19.62 -6.72
C TYR A 208 5.09 19.03 -6.32
N ARG A 209 6.20 19.78 -6.44
CA ARG A 209 7.51 19.39 -5.86
C ARG A 209 7.41 19.24 -4.35
N ALA A 210 6.82 20.23 -3.67
CA ALA A 210 6.66 20.18 -2.22
C ALA A 210 5.73 19.03 -1.79
N MET A 211 4.60 18.83 -2.50
CA MET A 211 3.68 17.72 -2.25
C MET A 211 4.32 16.35 -2.44
N ALA A 212 5.13 16.17 -3.49
CA ALA A 212 5.86 14.93 -3.73
C ALA A 212 6.92 14.68 -2.64
N MET A 213 7.60 15.72 -2.18
CA MET A 213 8.63 15.61 -1.14
C MET A 213 8.09 15.10 0.22
N LEU A 214 6.78 15.16 0.46
CA LEU A 214 6.16 14.58 1.66
C LEU A 214 6.33 13.06 1.76
N GLY A 215 6.56 12.37 0.64
CA GLY A 215 6.84 10.93 0.65
C GLY A 215 8.22 10.57 1.18
N TYR A 216 9.20 11.47 1.04
CA TYR A 216 10.61 11.16 1.32
C TYR A 216 10.88 10.84 2.80
N PRO A 217 10.44 11.65 3.80
CA PRO A 217 10.64 11.30 5.20
C PRO A 217 9.97 9.98 5.59
N ARG A 218 8.80 9.67 5.00
CA ARG A 218 8.11 8.40 5.24
C ARG A 218 8.84 7.21 4.65
N ALA A 219 9.41 7.36 3.45
CA ALA A 219 10.27 6.33 2.87
C ALA A 219 11.52 6.10 3.72
N GLN A 220 12.15 7.15 4.25
CA GLN A 220 13.27 7.00 5.16
C GLN A 220 12.89 6.23 6.44
N GLN A 221 11.72 6.51 7.01
CA GLN A 221 11.20 5.77 8.17
C GLN A 221 10.95 4.30 7.82
N LEU A 222 10.20 4.03 6.74
CA LEU A 222 9.92 2.67 6.28
C LEU A 222 11.20 1.89 6.00
N ASN A 223 12.20 2.52 5.39
CA ASN A 223 13.46 1.87 5.08
C ASN A 223 14.23 1.46 6.34
N ARG A 224 14.13 2.23 7.45
CA ARG A 224 14.69 1.83 8.75
C ARG A 224 13.93 0.66 9.36
N THR A 225 12.60 0.70 9.34
CA THR A 225 11.76 -0.39 9.85
C THR A 225 12.00 -1.69 9.07
N LEU A 226 12.05 -1.63 7.74
CA LEU A 226 12.39 -2.78 6.90
C LEU A 226 13.77 -3.35 7.22
N ALA A 227 14.77 -2.49 7.46
CA ALA A 227 16.11 -2.95 7.84
C ALA A 227 16.13 -3.71 9.19
N GLN A 228 15.16 -3.47 10.08
CA GLN A 228 15.01 -4.19 11.35
C GLN A 228 14.25 -5.50 11.19
N LEU A 229 13.26 -5.56 10.29
CA LEU A 229 12.46 -6.78 10.05
C LEU A 229 13.20 -7.79 9.16
N GLU A 230 14.06 -7.33 8.26
CA GLU A 230 14.71 -8.20 7.27
C GLU A 230 15.56 -9.34 7.84
N PRO A 231 16.40 -9.15 8.88
CA PRO A 231 17.12 -10.26 9.49
C PRO A 231 16.19 -11.37 9.98
N ARG A 232 15.07 -11.00 10.61
CA ARG A 232 14.06 -11.95 11.09
C ARG A 232 13.42 -12.74 9.95
N ILE A 233 13.11 -12.08 8.82
CA ILE A 233 12.60 -12.76 7.62
C ILE A 233 13.63 -13.76 7.07
N VAL A 234 14.91 -13.37 7.01
CA VAL A 234 15.98 -14.23 6.50
C VAL A 234 16.20 -15.45 7.41
N GLU A 235 16.19 -15.27 8.73
CA GLU A 235 16.29 -16.35 9.71
C GLU A 235 15.12 -17.33 9.56
N LEU A 236 13.87 -16.84 9.54
CA LEU A 236 12.69 -17.68 9.37
C LEU A 236 12.70 -18.46 8.05
N VAL A 237 13.20 -17.86 6.98
CA VAL A 237 13.32 -18.51 5.66
C VAL A 237 14.50 -19.50 5.62
N ALA A 238 15.57 -19.29 6.38
CA ALA A 238 16.66 -20.25 6.48
C ALA A 238 16.26 -21.49 7.29
N GLU A 239 15.48 -21.29 8.36
CA GLU A 239 14.99 -22.37 9.23
C GLU A 239 13.89 -23.24 8.61
N LEU A 240 13.31 -22.81 7.48
CA LEU A 240 12.36 -23.59 6.69
C LEU A 240 12.91 -24.98 6.29
N GLY A 241 14.24 -25.09 6.14
CA GLY A 241 14.93 -26.36 5.85
C GLY A 241 15.38 -27.14 7.08
N ASP A 242 15.24 -26.61 8.29
CA ASP A 242 15.67 -27.27 9.52
C ASP A 242 14.56 -28.17 10.08
N GLU A 243 14.79 -29.49 10.08
CA GLU A 243 13.87 -30.49 10.63
C GLU A 243 13.73 -30.41 12.16
N ALA A 244 14.68 -29.78 12.86
CA ALA A 244 14.69 -29.72 14.31
C ALA A 244 13.63 -28.77 14.89
N ARG A 245 13.20 -27.76 14.13
CA ARG A 245 12.20 -26.78 14.58
C ARG A 245 10.77 -27.21 14.19
N PRO A 246 9.78 -27.14 15.10
CA PRO A 246 8.38 -27.38 14.76
C PRO A 246 7.90 -26.41 13.68
N ALA A 247 7.37 -26.95 12.58
CA ALA A 247 6.93 -26.14 11.45
C ALA A 247 5.78 -25.19 11.83
N GLU A 248 4.93 -25.57 12.79
CA GLU A 248 3.87 -24.73 13.33
C GLU A 248 4.38 -23.46 14.04
N GLU A 249 5.48 -23.55 14.77
CA GLU A 249 6.08 -22.39 15.46
C GLU A 249 6.69 -21.41 14.45
N ALA A 250 7.43 -21.93 13.47
CA ALA A 250 7.98 -21.13 12.38
C ALA A 250 6.87 -20.43 11.56
N LEU A 251 5.75 -21.12 11.33
CA LEU A 251 4.59 -20.55 10.64
C LEU A 251 3.97 -19.40 11.46
N HIS A 252 3.85 -19.56 12.78
CA HIS A 252 3.32 -18.50 13.65
C HIS A 252 4.19 -17.25 13.62
N ASP A 253 5.51 -17.40 13.72
CA ASP A 253 6.44 -16.27 13.64
C ASP A 253 6.39 -15.57 12.28
N LEU A 254 6.28 -16.34 11.19
CA LEU A 254 6.19 -15.79 9.85
C LEU A 254 4.88 -15.00 9.66
N LEU A 255 3.76 -15.49 10.20
CA LEU A 255 2.48 -14.77 10.17
C LEU A 255 2.58 -13.43 10.91
N SER A 256 3.22 -13.39 12.08
CA SER A 256 3.45 -12.13 12.81
C SER A 256 4.25 -11.12 11.98
N VAL A 257 5.31 -11.56 11.30
CA VAL A 257 6.10 -10.67 10.43
C VAL A 257 5.31 -10.25 9.18
N THR A 258 4.44 -11.12 8.66
CA THR A 258 3.55 -10.81 7.54
C THR A 258 2.57 -9.71 7.93
N GLU A 259 1.94 -9.79 9.10
CA GLU A 259 1.04 -8.77 9.63
C GLU A 259 1.74 -7.41 9.76
N ASP A 260 2.97 -7.38 10.27
CA ASP A 260 3.77 -6.15 10.36
C ASP A 260 4.02 -5.54 8.96
N LEU A 261 4.41 -6.35 7.97
CA LEU A 261 4.66 -5.88 6.61
C LEU A 261 3.40 -5.39 5.90
N GLU A 262 2.26 -6.08 6.09
CA GLU A 262 0.96 -5.69 5.52
C GLU A 262 0.48 -4.36 6.11
N ALA A 263 0.60 -4.19 7.43
CA ALA A 263 0.29 -2.93 8.10
C ALA A 263 1.16 -1.78 7.55
N LEU A 264 2.46 -2.04 7.32
CA LEU A 264 3.34 -1.08 6.68
C LEU A 264 2.90 -0.75 5.24
N SER A 265 2.49 -1.74 4.45
CA SER A 265 1.99 -1.50 3.08
C SER A 265 0.78 -0.59 3.09
N MET A 266 -0.25 -0.95 3.86
CA MET A 266 -1.48 -0.17 3.97
C MET A 266 -1.24 1.29 4.37
N HIS A 267 -0.30 1.55 5.28
CA HIS A 267 0.02 2.90 5.73
C HIS A 267 0.83 3.73 4.72
N HIS A 268 1.65 3.08 3.89
CA HIS A 268 2.59 3.75 3.00
C HIS A 268 2.10 3.89 1.56
N ASP A 269 1.23 2.99 1.08
CA ASP A 269 0.82 2.91 -0.32
C ASP A 269 0.20 4.19 -0.85
N PHE A 270 -0.76 4.77 -0.12
CA PHE A 270 -1.41 6.01 -0.55
C PHE A 270 -0.40 7.16 -0.75
N ARG A 271 0.53 7.35 0.20
CA ARG A 271 1.51 8.45 0.09
C ARG A 271 2.56 8.17 -0.97
N ALA A 272 3.02 6.92 -1.12
CA ALA A 272 3.97 6.56 -2.16
C ALA A 272 3.35 6.79 -3.54
N GLY A 273 2.13 6.29 -3.79
CA GLY A 273 1.39 6.54 -5.02
C GLY A 273 1.17 8.02 -5.31
N ALA A 274 0.73 8.80 -4.31
CA ALA A 274 0.58 10.25 -4.45
C ALA A 274 1.91 10.94 -4.78
N THR A 275 3.02 10.51 -4.18
CA THR A 275 4.35 11.07 -4.45
C THR A 275 4.76 10.88 -5.90
N LEU A 276 4.55 9.69 -6.46
CA LEU A 276 4.86 9.39 -7.86
C LEU A 276 3.95 10.15 -8.82
N ALA A 277 2.65 10.28 -8.49
CA ALA A 277 1.71 11.06 -9.27
C ALA A 277 2.09 12.55 -9.33
N TYR A 278 2.47 13.14 -8.19
CA TYR A 278 2.92 14.54 -8.16
C TYR A 278 4.29 14.73 -8.84
N ASP A 279 5.23 13.79 -8.73
CA ASP A 279 6.49 13.83 -9.48
C ASP A 279 6.24 13.82 -11.00
N ALA A 280 5.30 13.00 -11.48
CA ALA A 280 4.94 12.98 -12.90
C ALA A 280 4.47 14.37 -13.38
N ILE A 281 3.66 15.08 -12.58
CA ILE A 281 3.24 16.45 -12.90
C ILE A 281 4.44 17.39 -12.97
N VAL A 282 5.36 17.33 -11.99
CA VAL A 282 6.58 18.16 -11.99
C VAL A 282 7.41 17.91 -13.25
N VAL A 283 7.63 16.65 -13.62
CA VAL A 283 8.37 16.25 -14.82
C VAL A 283 7.70 16.79 -16.08
N ASP A 284 6.38 16.68 -16.20
CA ASP A 284 5.64 17.18 -17.36
C ASP A 284 5.68 18.70 -17.46
N ARG A 285 5.59 19.43 -16.34
CA ARG A 285 5.70 20.89 -16.31
C ARG A 285 7.11 21.35 -16.70
N LEU A 286 8.16 20.68 -16.22
CA LEU A 286 9.55 20.96 -16.61
C LEU A 286 9.82 20.71 -18.11
N ARG A 287 9.27 19.63 -18.66
CA ARG A 287 9.32 19.37 -20.11
C ARG A 287 8.59 20.46 -20.88
N ALA A 288 7.38 20.80 -20.46
CA ALA A 288 6.54 21.78 -21.13
C ALA A 288 7.10 23.21 -21.11
N LEU A 289 7.92 23.58 -20.12
CA LEU A 289 8.65 24.85 -20.12
C LEU A 289 9.60 24.99 -21.31
N ASN A 290 10.14 23.87 -21.82
CA ASN A 290 11.09 23.84 -22.94
C ASN A 290 12.27 24.81 -22.75
N GLU A 291 12.93 24.70 -21.60
CA GLU A 291 14.06 25.52 -21.18
C GLU A 291 15.30 25.36 -22.05
N ASN A 292 15.97 26.47 -22.33
CA ASN A 292 17.31 26.56 -22.91
C ASN A 292 18.26 27.30 -21.97
N ARG A 293 19.57 27.12 -22.17
CA ARG A 293 20.61 27.75 -21.34
C ARG A 293 20.57 29.27 -21.49
N TYR A 294 20.73 29.98 -20.38
CA TYR A 294 20.83 31.44 -20.36
C TYR A 294 22.10 31.86 -19.63
N ALA A 295 22.97 32.62 -20.30
CA ALA A 295 24.20 33.20 -19.73
C ALA A 295 25.05 32.22 -18.89
N GLY A 296 25.19 30.97 -19.36
CA GLY A 296 25.96 29.92 -18.66
C GLY A 296 25.35 29.42 -17.34
N ARG A 297 24.14 29.86 -16.97
CA ARG A 297 23.46 29.43 -15.74
C ARG A 297 22.89 28.02 -15.89
N GLN A 298 22.75 27.35 -14.74
CA GLN A 298 22.10 26.05 -14.64
C GLN A 298 20.60 26.19 -14.94
N LEU A 299 20.03 25.20 -15.64
CA LEU A 299 18.58 25.12 -15.90
C LEU A 299 17.81 24.73 -14.64
N ILE A 300 16.53 25.11 -14.55
CA ILE A 300 15.67 24.67 -13.44
C ILE A 300 15.53 23.14 -13.44
N ARG A 301 15.33 22.53 -14.62
CA ARG A 301 15.31 21.06 -14.76
C ARG A 301 16.58 20.40 -14.23
N ASP A 302 17.75 20.96 -14.48
CA ASP A 302 19.04 20.36 -14.10
C ASP A 302 19.22 20.44 -12.58
N PHE A 303 18.81 21.57 -11.99
CA PHE A 303 18.80 21.76 -10.55
C PHE A 303 17.88 20.77 -9.84
N LEU A 304 16.64 20.62 -10.32
CA LEU A 304 15.67 19.70 -9.73
C LEU A 304 16.04 18.23 -9.99
N ASN A 305 16.61 17.90 -11.15
CA ASN A 305 17.13 16.57 -11.42
C ASN A 305 18.22 16.15 -10.41
N ARG A 306 19.06 17.09 -9.99
CA ARG A 306 20.14 16.82 -9.03
C ARG A 306 19.66 16.79 -7.57
N ARG A 307 18.70 17.65 -7.20
CA ARG A 307 18.36 17.89 -5.78
C ARG A 307 17.01 17.36 -5.33
N TYR A 308 16.10 17.09 -6.26
CA TYR A 308 14.75 16.59 -5.99
C TYR A 308 14.59 15.11 -6.39
N ARG A 309 15.03 14.72 -7.60
CA ARG A 309 14.87 13.34 -8.09
C ARG A 309 15.46 12.25 -7.18
N PRO A 310 16.62 12.44 -6.49
CA PRO A 310 17.11 11.42 -5.58
C PRO A 310 16.12 11.04 -4.47
N ALA A 311 15.39 12.01 -3.92
CA ALA A 311 14.38 11.76 -2.90
C ALA A 311 13.22 10.93 -3.43
N ILE A 312 12.77 11.20 -4.66
CA ILE A 312 11.72 10.42 -5.33
C ILE A 312 12.18 8.98 -5.58
N ARG A 313 13.40 8.79 -6.08
CA ARG A 313 13.99 7.44 -6.25
C ARG A 313 14.06 6.65 -4.94
N THR A 314 14.30 7.32 -3.81
CA THR A 314 14.24 6.67 -2.50
C THR A 314 12.84 6.17 -2.18
N VAL A 315 11.79 6.94 -2.49
CA VAL A 315 10.40 6.50 -2.32
C VAL A 315 10.11 5.29 -3.20
N GLU A 316 10.45 5.35 -4.48
CA GLU A 316 10.27 4.25 -5.45
C GLU A 316 10.98 2.97 -5.00
N SER A 317 12.26 3.07 -4.62
CA SER A 317 13.07 1.92 -4.24
C SER A 317 12.61 1.31 -2.92
N THR A 318 12.14 2.13 -1.98
CA THR A 318 11.65 1.66 -0.68
C THR A 318 10.31 0.95 -0.84
N GLN A 319 9.39 1.47 -1.65
CA GLN A 319 8.13 0.80 -1.97
C GLN A 319 8.39 -0.53 -2.69
N SER A 320 9.27 -0.53 -3.69
CA SER A 320 9.67 -1.75 -4.40
C SER A 320 10.37 -2.77 -3.50
N ARG A 321 11.08 -2.31 -2.46
CA ARG A 321 11.69 -3.19 -1.44
C ARG A 321 10.61 -3.82 -0.56
N LEU A 322 9.65 -3.05 -0.07
CA LEU A 322 8.53 -3.56 0.73
C LEU A 322 7.75 -4.65 -0.03
N LEU A 323 7.34 -4.37 -1.26
CA LEU A 323 6.57 -5.32 -2.09
C LEU A 323 7.32 -6.62 -2.32
N ARG A 324 8.64 -6.56 -2.60
CA ARG A 324 9.46 -7.77 -2.75
C ARG A 324 9.59 -8.59 -1.46
N ARG A 325 9.54 -7.94 -0.29
CA ARG A 325 9.57 -8.64 1.01
C ARG A 325 8.24 -9.31 1.32
N LEU A 326 7.11 -8.65 1.05
CA LEU A 326 5.79 -9.27 1.11
C LEU A 326 5.73 -10.53 0.24
N GLU A 327 6.16 -10.43 -1.02
CA GLU A 327 6.19 -11.56 -1.94
C GLU A 327 7.13 -12.70 -1.49
N GLN A 328 8.24 -12.37 -0.83
CA GLN A 328 9.15 -13.37 -0.27
C GLN A 328 8.52 -14.10 0.93
N VAL A 329 7.87 -13.36 1.83
CA VAL A 329 7.22 -13.90 3.02
C VAL A 329 6.01 -14.75 2.63
N ASP A 330 5.22 -14.33 1.65
CA ASP A 330 4.08 -15.08 1.11
C ASP A 330 4.52 -16.46 0.58
N ARG A 331 5.55 -16.50 -0.27
CA ARG A 331 6.14 -17.76 -0.75
C ARG A 331 6.67 -18.64 0.38
N ALA A 332 7.29 -18.06 1.40
CA ALA A 332 7.78 -18.81 2.55
C ALA A 332 6.62 -19.41 3.37
N GLY A 333 5.50 -18.68 3.46
CA GLY A 333 4.27 -19.14 4.11
C GLY A 333 3.65 -20.34 3.40
N ASP A 334 3.60 -20.33 2.07
CA ASP A 334 3.11 -21.45 1.28
C ASP A 334 3.96 -22.72 1.46
N LEU A 335 5.29 -22.57 1.51
CA LEU A 335 6.21 -23.68 1.76
C LEU A 335 6.04 -24.24 3.18
N LEU A 336 5.94 -23.38 4.20
CA LEU A 336 5.70 -23.81 5.59
C LEU A 336 4.37 -24.53 5.74
N ARG A 337 3.30 -24.02 5.12
CA ARG A 337 1.98 -24.67 5.12
C ARG A 337 2.07 -26.08 4.51
N THR A 338 2.74 -26.20 3.36
CA THR A 338 2.96 -27.51 2.72
C THR A 338 3.74 -28.47 3.64
N ARG A 339 4.78 -27.98 4.33
CA ARG A 339 5.56 -28.78 5.28
C ARG A 339 4.72 -29.24 6.48
N VAL A 340 3.90 -28.37 7.04
CA VAL A 340 2.95 -28.71 8.12
C VAL A 340 1.98 -29.79 7.67
N ASP A 341 1.42 -29.66 6.46
CA ASP A 341 0.47 -30.63 5.93
C ASP A 341 1.11 -32.02 5.73
N VAL A 342 2.34 -32.07 5.17
CA VAL A 342 3.11 -33.31 5.03
C VAL A 342 3.45 -33.92 6.40
N ALA A 343 3.87 -33.11 7.37
CA ALA A 343 4.17 -33.58 8.72
C ALA A 343 2.94 -34.19 9.41
N ARG A 344 1.77 -33.56 9.26
CA ARG A 344 0.49 -34.08 9.75
C ARG A 344 0.07 -35.38 9.04
N GLN A 345 0.27 -35.48 7.73
CA GLN A 345 0.01 -36.71 6.98
C GLN A 345 0.93 -37.85 7.46
N ALA A 346 2.22 -37.58 7.65
CA ALA A 346 3.17 -38.56 8.18
C ALA A 346 2.80 -38.99 9.62
N GLN A 347 2.35 -38.07 10.47
CA GLN A 347 1.85 -38.38 11.81
C GLN A 347 0.61 -39.29 11.74
N ASN A 348 -0.37 -38.96 10.89
CA ASN A 348 -1.57 -39.76 10.70
C ASN A 348 -1.24 -41.17 10.20
N GLN A 349 -0.30 -41.30 9.27
CA GLN A 349 0.17 -42.61 8.78
C GLN A 349 0.78 -43.45 9.91
N ARG A 350 1.66 -42.86 10.75
CA ARG A 350 2.24 -43.57 11.91
C ARG A 350 1.17 -44.04 12.90
N VAL A 351 0.12 -43.24 13.11
CA VAL A 351 -1.02 -43.62 13.96
C VAL A 351 -1.74 -44.82 13.36
N LEU A 352 -2.06 -44.80 12.07
CA LEU A 352 -2.70 -45.93 11.37
C LEU A 352 -1.85 -47.20 11.42
N GLU A 353 -0.54 -47.11 11.18
CA GLU A 353 0.38 -48.25 11.32
C GLU A 353 0.46 -48.79 12.76
N SER A 354 0.35 -47.91 13.77
CA SER A 354 0.29 -48.35 15.17
C SER A 354 -1.04 -49.06 15.49
N MET A 355 -2.15 -48.62 14.88
CA MET A 355 -3.45 -49.27 15.01
C MET A 355 -3.46 -50.64 14.34
N ASP A 356 -2.90 -50.76 13.14
CA ASP A 356 -2.81 -52.01 12.40
C ASP A 356 -1.99 -53.06 13.16
N ARG A 357 -0.82 -52.67 13.70
CA ARG A 357 -0.01 -53.55 14.56
C ARG A 357 -0.74 -54.00 15.82
N ARG A 358 -1.56 -53.12 16.43
CA ARG A 358 -2.37 -53.46 17.60
C ARG A 358 -3.49 -54.42 17.22
N ALA A 359 -4.16 -54.19 16.08
CA ALA A 359 -5.20 -55.08 15.56
C ALA A 359 -4.64 -56.48 15.25
N GLU A 360 -3.48 -56.56 14.60
CA GLU A 360 -2.80 -57.83 14.32
C GLU A 360 -2.45 -58.57 15.64
N THR A 361 -1.97 -57.85 16.64
CA THR A 361 -1.68 -58.43 17.96
C THR A 361 -2.95 -58.93 18.65
N GLN A 362 -4.05 -58.19 18.57
CA GLN A 362 -5.35 -58.61 19.10
C GLN A 362 -5.89 -59.84 18.37
N LEU A 363 -5.76 -59.90 17.04
CA LEU A 363 -6.13 -61.07 16.25
C LEU A 363 -5.32 -62.30 16.66
N ARG A 364 -3.99 -62.18 16.82
CA ARG A 364 -3.16 -63.28 17.30
C ARG A 364 -3.59 -63.78 18.67
N LEU A 365 -3.85 -62.88 19.63
CA LEU A 365 -4.36 -63.24 20.96
C LEU A 365 -5.71 -63.94 20.90
N GLN A 366 -6.62 -63.46 20.05
CA GLN A 366 -7.91 -64.10 19.81
C GLN A 366 -7.72 -65.53 19.29
N HIS A 367 -6.81 -65.73 18.32
CA HIS A 367 -6.50 -67.06 17.78
C HIS A 367 -5.95 -68.00 18.86
N THR A 368 -5.13 -67.51 19.79
CA THR A 368 -4.63 -68.33 20.92
C THR A 368 -5.77 -68.73 21.87
N VAL A 369 -6.68 -67.81 22.18
CA VAL A 369 -7.86 -68.10 23.02
C VAL A 369 -8.80 -69.08 22.32
N GLU A 370 -8.98 -68.94 21.01
CA GLU A 370 -9.75 -69.89 20.20
C GLU A 370 -9.13 -71.30 20.27
N GLY A 371 -7.80 -71.41 20.16
CA GLY A 371 -7.08 -72.68 20.32
C GLY A 371 -7.30 -73.32 21.70
N LEU A 372 -7.25 -72.52 22.76
CA LEU A 372 -7.52 -72.99 24.13
C LEU A 372 -8.99 -73.40 24.32
N SER A 373 -9.92 -72.73 23.62
CA SER A 373 -11.35 -73.08 23.69
C SER A 373 -11.63 -74.49 23.13
N VAL A 374 -10.81 -75.01 22.20
CA VAL A 374 -10.92 -76.40 21.70
C VAL A 374 -10.80 -77.37 22.86
N VAL A 375 -9.83 -77.14 23.74
CA VAL A 375 -9.55 -78.00 24.90
C VAL A 375 -10.72 -77.93 25.89
N ALA A 376 -11.17 -76.70 26.22
CA ALA A 376 -12.28 -76.51 27.16
C ALA A 376 -13.59 -77.13 26.65
N ILE A 377 -13.97 -76.86 25.39
CA ILE A 377 -15.16 -77.43 24.75
C ILE A 377 -15.07 -78.95 24.70
N SER A 378 -13.91 -79.50 24.33
CA SER A 378 -13.72 -80.95 24.28
C SER A 378 -13.90 -81.60 25.64
N TYR A 379 -13.37 -81.00 26.71
CA TYR A 379 -13.52 -81.50 28.08
C TYR A 379 -14.99 -81.50 28.54
N TYR A 380 -15.69 -80.37 28.37
CA TYR A 380 -17.11 -80.28 28.75
C TYR A 380 -18.00 -81.21 27.91
N THR A 381 -17.74 -81.32 26.60
CA THR A 381 -18.50 -82.20 25.70
C THR A 381 -18.26 -83.66 26.04
N LEU A 382 -17.02 -84.05 26.30
CA LEU A 382 -16.68 -85.41 26.72
C LEU A 382 -17.39 -85.77 28.03
N GLY A 383 -17.38 -84.86 29.00
CA GLY A 383 -18.12 -85.02 30.26
C GLY A 383 -19.61 -85.23 30.02
N LEU A 384 -20.25 -84.32 29.28
CA LEU A 384 -21.69 -84.39 29.00
C LEU A 384 -22.08 -85.68 28.26
N LEU A 385 -21.31 -86.05 27.25
CA LEU A 385 -21.57 -87.23 26.43
C LEU A 385 -21.32 -88.53 27.23
N SER A 386 -20.34 -88.54 28.13
CA SER A 386 -20.09 -89.67 29.04
C SER A 386 -21.27 -89.90 30.00
N TYR A 387 -21.85 -88.82 30.55
CA TYR A 387 -23.04 -88.93 31.41
C TYR A 387 -24.26 -89.39 30.62
N LEU A 388 -24.44 -88.88 29.39
CA LEU A 388 -25.57 -89.24 28.53
C LEU A 388 -25.51 -90.72 28.08
N MET A 389 -24.32 -91.23 27.79
CA MET A 389 -24.11 -92.61 27.30
C MET A 389 -23.96 -93.64 28.42
N ALA A 390 -23.69 -93.22 29.66
CA ALA A 390 -23.52 -94.11 30.82
C ALA A 390 -24.66 -95.14 31.01
N PRO A 391 -25.95 -94.82 30.85
CA PRO A 391 -27.04 -95.78 31.03
C PRO A 391 -27.00 -96.90 29.98
N VAL A 392 -26.67 -96.55 28.73
CA VAL A 392 -26.63 -97.46 27.59
C VAL A 392 -25.42 -98.40 27.70
N VAL A 393 -24.27 -97.86 28.12
CA VAL A 393 -23.01 -98.60 28.23
C VAL A 393 -23.05 -99.58 29.41
N ASN A 394 -23.61 -99.17 30.55
CA ASN A 394 -23.88 -100.07 31.67
C ASN A 394 -24.84 -101.20 31.30
N ALA A 395 -25.87 -100.92 30.49
CA ALA A 395 -26.79 -101.94 29.99
C ALA A 395 -26.11 -102.91 28.99
N ALA A 396 -25.06 -102.48 28.30
CA ALA A 396 -24.29 -103.29 27.35
C ALA A 396 -23.12 -104.07 28.00
N GLY A 397 -22.89 -103.93 29.32
CA GLY A 397 -21.83 -104.64 30.05
C GLY A 397 -20.40 -104.20 29.71
N ILE A 398 -20.24 -103.00 29.13
CA ILE A 398 -18.94 -102.47 28.71
C ILE A 398 -18.37 -101.62 29.84
N GLU A 399 -17.10 -101.83 30.19
CA GLU A 399 -16.41 -101.02 31.19
C GLU A 399 -16.29 -99.55 30.74
N LYS A 400 -16.49 -98.62 31.69
CA LYS A 400 -16.52 -97.18 31.43
C LYS A 400 -15.21 -96.66 30.84
N GLU A 401 -14.10 -97.33 31.15
CA GLU A 401 -12.75 -97.07 30.66
C GLU A 401 -12.68 -97.19 29.13
N TRP A 402 -13.32 -98.20 28.54
CA TRP A 402 -13.36 -98.38 27.08
C TRP A 402 -14.23 -97.34 26.39
N LEU A 403 -15.34 -96.93 27.01
CA LEU A 403 -16.16 -95.82 26.52
C LEU A 403 -15.33 -94.54 26.45
N MET A 404 -14.62 -94.19 27.52
CA MET A 404 -13.78 -93.00 27.56
C MET A 404 -12.62 -93.07 26.55
N ALA A 405 -12.00 -94.24 26.38
CA ALA A 405 -10.90 -94.45 25.44
C ALA A 405 -11.31 -94.20 23.97
N VAL A 406 -12.55 -94.57 23.59
CA VAL A 406 -13.08 -94.34 22.23
C VAL A 406 -13.65 -92.93 22.08
N LEU A 407 -14.33 -92.42 23.10
CA LEU A 407 -15.03 -91.14 23.04
C LEU A 407 -14.06 -89.94 23.04
N THR A 408 -12.95 -90.05 23.76
CA THR A 408 -11.94 -88.99 23.86
C THR A 408 -11.37 -88.57 22.50
N PRO A 409 -10.80 -89.48 21.67
CA PRO A 409 -10.29 -89.09 20.35
C PRO A 409 -11.41 -88.62 19.42
N LEU A 410 -12.62 -89.18 19.52
CA LEU A 410 -13.75 -88.79 18.67
C LEU A 410 -14.24 -87.37 18.97
N VAL A 411 -14.35 -87.00 20.23
CA VAL A 411 -14.73 -85.64 20.67
C VAL A 411 -13.63 -84.63 20.34
N LEU A 412 -12.36 -84.96 20.57
CA LEU A 412 -11.24 -84.07 20.23
C LEU A 412 -11.16 -83.80 18.72
N LEU A 413 -11.29 -84.86 17.91
CA LEU A 413 -11.23 -84.75 16.46
C LEU A 413 -12.47 -84.04 15.90
N GLY A 414 -13.64 -84.30 16.47
CA GLY A 414 -14.89 -83.58 16.16
C GLY A 414 -14.83 -82.10 16.50
N ALA A 415 -14.35 -81.73 17.70
CA ALA A 415 -14.20 -80.34 18.11
C ALA A 415 -13.17 -79.62 17.24
N TRP A 416 -12.04 -80.26 16.92
CA TRP A 416 -11.02 -79.71 16.04
C TRP A 416 -11.53 -79.49 14.61
N LEU A 417 -12.20 -80.48 14.02
CA LEU A 417 -12.80 -80.37 12.68
C LEU A 417 -13.91 -79.33 12.64
N GLY A 418 -14.78 -79.28 13.66
CA GLY A 418 -15.85 -78.30 13.77
C GLY A 418 -15.32 -76.87 13.82
N MET A 419 -14.26 -76.64 14.61
CA MET A 419 -13.63 -75.32 14.67
C MET A 419 -12.89 -74.96 13.37
N ARG A 420 -12.23 -75.94 12.74
CA ARG A 420 -11.59 -75.76 11.43
C ARG A 420 -12.62 -75.44 10.33
N TRP A 421 -13.78 -76.09 10.38
CA TRP A 421 -14.88 -75.87 9.45
C TRP A 421 -15.52 -74.49 9.64
N LEU A 422 -15.77 -74.07 10.88
CA LEU A 422 -16.30 -72.74 11.18
C LEU A 422 -15.36 -71.64 10.70
N ARG A 423 -14.04 -71.82 10.93
CA ARG A 423 -12.99 -70.94 10.37
C ARG A 423 -13.09 -70.83 8.85
N SER A 424 -13.23 -71.97 8.16
CA SER A 424 -13.29 -72.00 6.69
C SER A 424 -14.54 -71.33 6.10
N ARG A 425 -15.61 -71.17 6.89
CA ARG A 425 -16.82 -70.45 6.48
C ARG A 425 -16.74 -68.94 6.73
N ILE A 426 -16.12 -68.53 7.83
CA ILE A 426 -15.99 -67.11 8.17
C ILE A 426 -14.98 -66.42 7.22
N HIS A 427 -13.86 -67.08 6.90
CA HIS A 427 -12.86 -66.58 5.94
C HIS A 427 -13.32 -66.61 4.46
N ARG A 428 -14.57 -67.00 4.16
CA ARG A 428 -15.15 -66.90 2.80
C ARG A 428 -16.04 -65.68 2.60
N HIS A 429 -16.28 -64.90 3.66
CA HIS A 429 -17.16 -63.72 3.64
C HIS A 429 -16.44 -62.40 3.95
N GLU A 430 -15.11 -62.43 4.10
CA GLU A 430 -14.21 -61.29 3.87
C GLU A 430 -13.55 -61.47 2.51
#